data_AF-A0A929X8P1-F1
#
_entry.id   AF-A0A929X8P1-F1
#
_cell.length_a   1.000
_cell.length_b   1.000
_cell.length_c   1.000
_cell.angle_alpha   90.00
_cell.angle_beta   90.00
_cell.angle_gamma   90.00
#
_symmetry.space_group_name_H-M   'P 1'
#
loop_
_entity.id
_entity.type
_entity.pdbx_description
1 polymer ?
#
loop_
_entity_poly.entity_id
_entity_poly.type
_entity_poly.pdbx_seq_one_letter_code
_entity_poly.pdbx_strand_id
1 'polypeptide(L)'
;MKDKKAEISSGATQGVKSASAAKPVVSAEISQLYSYGASLELSPYLYASAKMRFCDKGVDFTQQRSFLLSLSDGGEIDWNEASTREVANLSGHEQAGSLYGALPSFIAGAKNLNAQLKSFKEWIYRNEKLELFSALDLLSKPGESREEFFVRLGDKANEALEAKTDEITAKFEKEKARLEDKILRASEKYEKEKGDVLSRGVDAALNIGGAILGAFLGRSRSVSNISKAISGAKSAHKILNERSEAKNAENSLSALQEELEVLTQKFEAEVDALKQSLDLKNIKLETKEISPKKTDIYDEKISLLWKS
;
A
#
# COMPACT_ATOMS: atom_id res chain seq x y z
N MET A 1 28.30 -64.96 55.01
CA MET A 1 29.70 -64.58 54.73
C MET A 1 29.70 -63.66 53.52
N LYS A 2 30.42 -62.53 53.60
CA LYS A 2 30.74 -61.59 52.50
C LYS A 2 29.60 -61.03 51.65
N ASP A 3 29.30 -59.78 51.94
CA ASP A 3 28.63 -58.79 51.09
C ASP A 3 29.40 -58.54 49.77
N LYS A 4 28.68 -58.09 48.74
CA LYS A 4 29.12 -56.93 47.94
C LYS A 4 27.94 -56.20 47.31
N LYS A 5 28.18 -54.96 46.90
CA LYS A 5 27.20 -53.90 46.63
C LYS A 5 27.65 -53.08 45.40
N ALA A 6 26.68 -52.48 44.70
CA ALA A 6 26.86 -51.55 43.58
C ALA A 6 27.37 -52.23 42.27
N GLU A 7 27.24 -51.63 41.08
CA GLU A 7 26.89 -50.23 40.78
C GLU A 7 26.06 -50.09 39.48
N ILE A 8 25.36 -48.97 39.32
CA ILE A 8 24.55 -48.66 38.12
C ILE A 8 25.32 -47.66 37.26
N SER A 9 25.44 -47.92 35.95
CA SER A 9 26.01 -46.97 34.99
C SER A 9 24.94 -46.50 34.01
N SER A 10 24.53 -45.23 34.13
CA SER A 10 23.63 -44.55 33.20
C SER A 10 24.38 -43.46 32.45
N GLY A 11 24.89 -43.80 31.27
CA GLY A 11 25.63 -42.88 30.40
C GLY A 11 24.72 -41.83 29.75
N ALA A 12 24.45 -40.73 30.46
CA ALA A 12 23.75 -39.57 29.92
C ALA A 12 24.75 -38.52 29.42
N THR A 13 24.85 -38.34 28.11
CA THR A 13 25.78 -37.41 27.46
C THR A 13 25.34 -35.95 27.70
N GLN A 14 25.84 -35.32 28.76
CA GLN A 14 25.59 -33.90 28.99
C GLN A 14 26.45 -33.04 28.04
N GLY A 15 25.79 -32.09 27.36
CA GLY A 15 26.46 -31.15 26.47
C GLY A 15 27.41 -30.22 27.22
N VAL A 16 28.54 -29.88 26.58
CA VAL A 16 29.58 -29.03 27.18
C VAL A 16 29.08 -27.60 27.36
N LYS A 17 28.80 -27.20 28.59
CA LYS A 17 28.82 -25.78 28.96
C LYS A 17 30.28 -25.30 28.96
N SER A 18 30.67 -24.60 27.90
CA SER A 18 32.00 -23.98 27.79
C SER A 18 32.24 -22.98 28.93
N ALA A 19 33.45 -22.98 29.48
CA ALA A 19 33.74 -22.28 30.73
C ALA A 19 33.79 -20.76 30.58
N SER A 20 33.31 -20.07 31.62
CA SER A 20 33.60 -18.66 31.89
C SER A 20 35.12 -18.46 32.06
N ALA A 21 35.67 -17.46 31.38
CA ALA A 21 37.11 -17.22 31.33
C ALA A 21 37.48 -15.76 31.61
N ALA A 22 38.78 -15.53 31.86
CA ALA A 22 39.38 -14.21 31.89
C ALA A 22 39.29 -13.53 30.51
N LYS A 23 39.28 -12.20 30.51
CA LYS A 23 39.14 -11.33 29.33
C LYS A 23 40.02 -11.80 28.15
N PRO A 24 39.43 -12.20 27.01
CA PRO A 24 40.18 -12.57 25.82
C PRO A 24 41.06 -11.42 25.31
N VAL A 25 42.30 -11.75 24.95
CA VAL A 25 43.23 -10.79 24.35
C VAL A 25 42.78 -10.48 22.93
N VAL A 26 42.64 -9.21 22.60
CA VAL A 26 42.29 -8.69 21.27
C VAL A 26 43.18 -7.50 20.92
N SER A 27 43.33 -7.22 19.63
CA SER A 27 44.11 -6.08 19.15
C SER A 27 43.56 -4.73 19.61
N ALA A 28 44.45 -3.79 19.91
CA ALA A 28 44.09 -2.42 20.27
C ALA A 28 43.47 -1.61 19.10
N GLU A 29 43.58 -2.08 17.84
CA GLU A 29 42.83 -1.51 16.71
C GLU A 29 41.36 -1.99 16.65
N ILE A 30 40.97 -2.97 17.49
CA ILE A 30 39.58 -3.43 17.59
C ILE A 30 38.86 -2.62 18.67
N SER A 31 37.95 -1.74 18.23
CA SER A 31 37.03 -1.04 19.12
C SER A 31 36.18 -2.05 19.91
N GLN A 32 36.19 -1.92 21.24
CA GLN A 32 35.38 -2.74 22.15
C GLN A 32 34.27 -1.90 22.78
N LEU A 33 33.08 -2.49 22.87
CA LEU A 33 31.91 -1.94 23.55
C LEU A 33 31.39 -2.97 24.56
N TYR A 34 30.67 -2.49 25.57
CA TYR A 34 30.08 -3.31 26.63
C TYR A 34 28.61 -2.92 26.81
N SER A 35 27.74 -3.89 27.06
CA SER A 35 26.32 -3.68 27.32
C SER A 35 25.87 -4.59 28.47
N TYR A 36 25.61 -4.00 29.63
CA TYR A 36 25.20 -4.73 30.84
C TYR A 36 23.69 -4.63 31.08
N GLY A 37 23.08 -5.78 31.32
CA GLY A 37 21.75 -5.94 31.93
C GLY A 37 21.89 -6.27 33.41
N ALA A 38 21.31 -7.40 33.84
CA ALA A 38 21.36 -7.86 35.23
C ALA A 38 22.48 -8.89 35.53
N SER A 39 23.34 -9.20 34.55
CA SER A 39 24.43 -10.18 34.69
C SER A 39 25.79 -9.57 34.30
N LEU A 40 26.86 -10.10 34.90
CA LEU A 40 28.26 -9.84 34.53
C LEU A 40 28.82 -10.90 33.56
N GLU A 41 28.05 -11.92 33.20
CA GLU A 41 28.39 -12.86 32.13
C GLU A 41 28.13 -12.22 30.77
N LEU A 42 29.17 -12.09 29.94
CA LEU A 42 29.14 -11.39 28.66
C LEU A 42 29.45 -12.34 27.50
N SER A 43 28.51 -12.48 26.57
CA SER A 43 28.74 -13.14 25.29
C SER A 43 29.33 -12.16 24.26
N PRO A 44 30.20 -12.62 23.33
CA PRO A 44 30.72 -11.80 22.26
C PRO A 44 29.73 -11.65 21.11
N TYR A 45 29.68 -10.44 20.55
CA TYR A 45 28.91 -10.09 19.35
C TYR A 45 29.73 -9.16 18.45
N LEU A 46 29.43 -9.14 17.15
CA LEU A 46 29.76 -7.99 16.32
C LEU A 46 28.60 -6.99 16.37
N TYR A 47 28.91 -5.77 16.80
CA TYR A 47 28.00 -4.63 16.68
C TYR A 47 28.44 -3.78 15.50
N ALA A 48 27.69 -3.86 14.42
CA ALA A 48 27.94 -3.16 13.17
C ALA A 48 26.94 -2.00 12.99
N SER A 49 27.33 -0.93 12.31
CA SER A 49 26.43 0.17 11.96
C SER A 49 26.89 0.88 10.69
N ALA A 50 25.95 1.44 9.93
CA ALA A 50 26.21 2.22 8.72
C ALA A 50 25.07 3.20 8.44
N LYS A 51 25.37 4.22 7.62
CA LYS A 51 24.37 5.06 6.95
C LYS A 51 24.19 4.57 5.51
N MET A 52 22.94 4.56 5.08
CA MET A 52 22.51 4.15 3.75
C MET A 52 21.62 5.23 3.18
N ARG A 53 21.99 5.77 2.02
CA ARG A 53 21.16 6.69 1.25
C ARG A 53 20.47 5.96 0.11
N PHE A 54 19.16 6.10 0.07
CA PHE A 54 18.25 5.56 -0.92
C PHE A 54 17.80 6.71 -1.82
N CYS A 55 18.12 6.65 -3.11
CA CYS A 55 17.90 7.76 -4.04
C CYS A 55 17.38 7.27 -5.40
N ASP A 56 16.18 7.74 -5.77
CA ASP A 56 15.49 7.50 -7.04
C ASP A 56 14.56 8.70 -7.36
N LYS A 57 13.85 8.68 -8.50
CA LYS A 57 12.84 9.68 -8.88
C LYS A 57 11.83 9.91 -7.75
N GLY A 58 11.87 11.10 -7.16
CA GLY A 58 10.98 11.53 -6.08
C GLY A 58 11.36 11.04 -4.67
N VAL A 59 12.50 10.35 -4.51
CA VAL A 59 12.95 9.81 -3.21
C VAL A 59 14.42 10.16 -2.99
N ASP A 60 14.70 10.84 -1.87
CA ASP A 60 16.04 10.98 -1.30
C ASP A 60 15.93 10.80 0.21
N PHE A 61 16.41 9.68 0.73
CA PHE A 61 16.26 9.29 2.12
C PHE A 61 17.54 8.69 2.66
N THR A 62 17.96 9.10 3.86
CA THR A 62 19.11 8.51 4.55
C THR A 62 18.66 7.84 5.83
N GLN A 63 18.89 6.54 5.96
CA GLN A 63 18.71 5.80 7.21
C GLN A 63 20.07 5.42 7.80
N GLN A 64 20.20 5.54 9.12
CA GLN A 64 21.25 4.86 9.87
C GLN A 64 20.64 3.61 10.52
N ARG A 65 21.31 2.46 10.41
CA ARG A 65 20.96 1.23 11.15
C ARG A 65 22.16 0.66 11.88
N SER A 66 21.87 -0.12 12.91
CA SER A 66 22.81 -0.98 13.59
C SER A 66 22.36 -2.44 13.51
N PHE A 67 23.32 -3.36 13.48
CA PHE A 67 23.13 -4.79 13.32
C PHE A 67 23.97 -5.53 14.37
N LEU A 68 23.37 -6.52 15.02
CA LEU A 68 23.94 -7.28 16.12
C LEU A 68 24.02 -8.77 15.73
N LEU A 69 25.23 -9.26 15.50
CA LEU A 69 25.51 -10.65 15.13
C LEU A 69 26.19 -11.42 16.27
N SER A 70 25.72 -12.63 16.59
CA SER A 70 26.34 -13.54 17.57
C SER A 70 27.75 -13.94 17.15
N LEU A 71 28.67 -14.11 18.10
CA LEU A 71 29.96 -14.79 17.88
C LEU A 71 30.10 -16.07 18.70
N SER A 72 29.09 -16.44 19.50
CA SER A 72 29.14 -17.58 20.43
C SER A 72 29.30 -18.93 19.75
N ASP A 73 28.84 -19.05 18.50
CA ASP A 73 28.63 -20.34 17.82
C ASP A 73 29.84 -20.79 16.99
N GLY A 74 30.91 -19.98 16.95
CA GLY A 74 32.23 -20.33 16.40
C GLY A 74 32.34 -20.47 14.87
N GLY A 75 31.24 -20.34 14.14
CA GLY A 75 31.17 -20.44 12.68
C GLY A 75 31.74 -19.22 11.92
N GLU A 76 31.59 -19.25 10.60
CA GLU A 76 31.89 -18.08 9.75
C GLU A 76 30.85 -16.96 9.97
N ILE A 77 31.19 -15.73 9.57
CA ILE A 77 30.28 -14.58 9.68
C ILE A 77 29.26 -14.62 8.54
N ASP A 78 28.00 -14.95 8.86
CA ASP A 78 26.86 -14.58 8.02
C ASP A 78 26.09 -13.39 8.63
N TRP A 79 26.03 -12.29 7.90
CA TRP A 79 25.26 -11.11 8.28
C TRP A 79 23.75 -11.31 8.13
N ASN A 80 23.28 -12.36 7.45
CA ASN A 80 21.85 -12.72 7.40
C ASN A 80 21.30 -13.10 8.80
N GLU A 81 22.15 -13.56 9.72
CA GLU A 81 21.77 -13.86 11.10
C GLU A 81 21.81 -12.63 12.03
N ALA A 82 22.23 -11.47 11.52
CA ALA A 82 22.39 -10.26 12.33
C ALA A 82 21.02 -9.60 12.64
N SER A 83 20.73 -9.41 13.92
CA SER A 83 19.49 -8.79 14.37
C SER A 83 19.57 -7.25 14.38
N THR A 84 18.52 -6.57 13.93
CA THR A 84 18.41 -5.10 13.97
C THR A 84 17.87 -4.57 15.30
N ARG A 85 18.10 -5.28 16.42
CA ARG A 85 17.63 -4.88 17.74
C ARG A 85 18.52 -3.80 18.34
N GLU A 86 17.92 -2.79 18.94
CA GLU A 86 18.67 -1.77 19.68
C GLU A 86 19.40 -2.39 20.88
N VAL A 87 20.61 -1.89 21.14
CA VAL A 87 21.44 -2.28 22.28
C VAL A 87 21.48 -1.13 23.27
N ALA A 88 20.80 -1.30 24.41
CA ALA A 88 20.83 -0.35 25.51
C ALA A 88 22.20 -0.37 26.23
N ASN A 89 22.45 0.64 27.08
CA ASN A 89 23.58 0.68 28.01
C ASN A 89 24.98 0.51 27.37
N LEU A 90 25.15 0.91 26.10
CA LEU A 90 26.45 0.85 25.40
C LEU A 90 27.50 1.72 26.10
N SER A 91 28.59 1.08 26.53
CA SER A 91 29.72 1.67 27.25
C SER A 91 31.04 1.35 26.54
N GLY A 92 32.01 2.27 26.59
CA GLY A 92 33.41 2.00 26.21
C GLY A 92 34.24 1.38 27.34
N HIS A 93 33.67 1.22 28.53
CA HIS A 93 34.34 0.75 29.75
C HIS A 93 33.69 -0.53 30.28
N GLU A 94 34.52 -1.48 30.72
CA GLU A 94 34.11 -2.71 31.38
C GLU A 94 33.78 -2.48 32.86
N GLN A 95 32.89 -3.31 33.41
CA GLN A 95 32.63 -3.40 34.85
C GLN A 95 33.57 -4.41 35.51
N ALA A 96 34.03 -4.10 36.72
CA ALA A 96 34.87 -5.00 37.51
C ALA A 96 34.13 -6.32 37.81
N GLY A 97 34.81 -7.46 37.62
CA GLY A 97 34.20 -8.79 37.79
C GLY A 97 33.46 -9.32 36.55
N SER A 98 33.55 -8.65 35.39
CA SER A 98 33.02 -9.18 34.13
C SER A 98 33.60 -10.56 33.78
N LEU A 99 32.72 -11.48 33.40
CA LEU A 99 33.03 -12.85 33.00
C LEU A 99 32.80 -12.99 31.50
N TYR A 100 33.79 -13.53 30.77
CA TYR A 100 33.80 -13.49 29.32
C TYR A 100 33.50 -14.87 28.70
N GLY A 101 32.58 -14.89 27.74
CA GLY A 101 32.31 -16.03 26.86
C GLY A 101 33.42 -16.26 25.82
N ALA A 102 33.40 -17.44 25.19
CA ALA A 102 34.42 -17.84 24.22
C ALA A 102 34.39 -16.96 22.95
N LEU A 103 35.49 -16.27 22.66
CA LEU A 103 35.68 -15.47 21.45
C LEU A 103 36.26 -16.33 20.32
N PRO A 104 35.68 -16.33 19.10
CA PRO A 104 36.25 -17.07 17.98
C PRO A 104 37.68 -16.65 17.65
N SER A 105 38.53 -17.62 17.32
CA SER A 105 39.96 -17.42 17.08
C SER A 105 40.26 -16.44 15.94
N PHE A 106 39.39 -16.38 14.92
CA PHE A 106 39.50 -15.44 13.81
C PHE A 106 39.17 -13.98 14.18
N ILE A 107 38.55 -13.72 15.33
CA ILE A 107 38.41 -12.37 15.92
C ILE A 107 39.52 -12.11 16.94
N ALA A 108 39.81 -13.08 17.81
CA ALA A 108 40.87 -12.95 18.83
C ALA A 108 42.27 -12.70 18.22
N GLY A 109 42.59 -13.41 17.13
CA GLY A 109 43.84 -13.25 16.38
C GLY A 109 43.81 -12.14 15.31
N ALA A 110 42.71 -11.42 15.14
CA ALA A 110 42.61 -10.38 14.13
C ALA A 110 43.38 -9.12 14.53
N LYS A 111 44.13 -8.55 13.59
CA LYS A 111 44.72 -7.22 13.78
C LYS A 111 43.63 -6.14 13.85
N ASN A 112 42.64 -6.20 12.97
CA ASN A 112 41.48 -5.29 12.92
C ASN A 112 40.34 -5.95 12.14
N LEU A 113 39.14 -5.33 12.16
CA LEU A 113 37.92 -5.89 11.58
C LEU A 113 37.67 -5.47 10.12
N ASN A 114 38.71 -5.12 9.36
CA ASN A 114 38.56 -4.59 8.00
C ASN A 114 37.93 -5.58 7.00
N ALA A 115 38.16 -6.88 7.18
CA ALA A 115 37.52 -7.92 6.35
C ALA A 115 36.00 -7.98 6.63
N GLN A 116 35.63 -7.93 7.92
CA GLN A 116 34.26 -7.92 8.39
C GLN A 116 33.54 -6.65 7.92
N LEU A 117 34.19 -5.48 8.02
CA LEU A 117 33.66 -4.19 7.55
C LEU A 117 33.34 -4.23 6.03
N LYS A 118 34.23 -4.84 5.24
CA LYS A 118 34.02 -5.04 3.80
C LYS A 118 32.87 -6.01 3.51
N SER A 119 32.78 -7.13 4.24
CA SER A 119 31.66 -8.09 4.08
C SER A 119 30.30 -7.47 4.48
N PHE A 120 30.28 -6.65 5.53
CA PHE A 120 29.10 -5.93 6.00
C PHE A 120 28.61 -4.90 4.96
N LYS A 121 29.50 -4.08 4.40
CA LYS A 121 29.15 -3.14 3.30
C LYS A 121 28.62 -3.88 2.07
N GLU A 122 29.22 -5.01 1.71
CA GLU A 122 28.77 -5.85 0.58
C GLU A 122 27.41 -6.51 0.86
N TRP A 123 27.13 -6.91 2.10
CA TRP A 123 25.86 -7.47 2.53
C TRP A 123 24.74 -6.42 2.54
N ILE A 124 24.98 -5.22 3.09
CA ILE A 124 24.03 -4.09 3.03
C ILE A 124 23.63 -3.83 1.58
N TYR A 125 24.60 -3.71 0.68
CA TYR A 125 24.36 -3.43 -0.74
C TYR A 125 23.46 -4.47 -1.43
N ARG A 126 23.42 -5.71 -0.94
CA ARG A 126 22.63 -6.80 -1.53
C ARG A 126 21.26 -6.97 -0.89
N ASN A 127 21.14 -6.72 0.41
CA ASN A 127 19.99 -7.13 1.21
C ASN A 127 19.18 -5.97 1.78
N GLU A 128 19.80 -4.83 2.12
CA GLU A 128 19.05 -3.67 2.61
C GLU A 128 18.36 -2.94 1.45
N LYS A 129 17.06 -2.72 1.62
CA LYS A 129 16.20 -2.02 0.67
C LYS A 129 15.27 -1.08 1.43
N LEU A 130 14.96 0.05 0.81
CA LEU A 130 13.83 0.88 1.20
C LEU A 130 12.60 0.40 0.45
N GLU A 131 11.65 -0.20 1.16
CA GLU A 131 10.32 -0.52 0.63
C GLU A 131 9.41 0.71 0.75
N LEU A 132 8.65 1.00 -0.31
CA LEU A 132 7.62 2.04 -0.37
C LEU A 132 6.36 1.48 -1.01
N PHE A 133 5.19 1.92 -0.56
CA PHE A 133 3.91 1.56 -1.18
C PHE A 133 3.58 2.51 -2.34
N SER A 134 2.97 1.99 -3.41
CA SER A 134 2.47 2.82 -4.52
C SER A 134 1.10 2.36 -5.01
N ALA A 135 0.26 3.34 -5.37
CA ALA A 135 -1.03 3.18 -6.01
C ALA A 135 -1.53 4.56 -6.51
N LEU A 136 -2.34 4.60 -7.58
CA LEU A 136 -2.90 5.84 -8.17
C LEU A 136 -1.86 6.96 -8.40
N ASP A 137 -0.69 6.60 -8.95
CA ASP A 137 0.48 7.48 -9.15
C ASP A 137 1.03 8.16 -7.87
N LEU A 138 0.54 7.76 -6.69
CA LEU A 138 1.03 8.17 -5.38
C LEU A 138 2.09 7.18 -4.89
N LEU A 139 3.08 7.72 -4.16
CA LEU A 139 4.13 6.95 -3.47
C LEU A 139 4.11 7.28 -1.97
N SER A 140 4.36 6.27 -1.14
CA SER A 140 4.49 6.46 0.31
C SER A 140 5.77 7.22 0.66
N LYS A 141 5.82 7.81 1.85
CA LYS A 141 7.06 8.33 2.42
C LYS A 141 7.89 7.17 2.98
N PRO A 142 9.22 7.32 3.11
CA PRO A 142 10.06 6.38 3.84
C PRO A 142 9.58 6.19 5.28
N GLY A 143 9.29 4.95 5.68
CA GLY A 143 8.81 4.62 7.02
C GLY A 143 7.35 5.01 7.34
N GLU A 144 6.58 5.44 6.34
CA GLU A 144 5.13 5.68 6.50
C GLU A 144 4.39 4.34 6.68
N SER A 145 3.49 4.26 7.65
CA SER A 145 2.67 3.06 7.84
C SER A 145 1.72 2.84 6.67
N ARG A 146 1.27 1.60 6.51
CA ARG A 146 0.30 1.25 5.45
C ARG A 146 -1.03 1.98 5.65
N GLU A 147 -1.39 2.21 6.91
CA GLU A 147 -2.58 2.90 7.38
C GLU A 147 -2.52 4.41 7.05
N GLU A 148 -1.40 5.07 7.35
CA GLU A 148 -1.17 6.48 6.96
C GLU A 148 -1.15 6.66 5.43
N PHE A 149 -0.56 5.71 4.70
CA PHE A 149 -0.59 5.73 3.24
C PHE A 149 -2.02 5.55 2.70
N PHE A 150 -2.83 4.65 3.29
CA PHE A 150 -4.22 4.44 2.89
C PHE A 150 -5.10 5.68 3.08
N VAL A 151 -4.87 6.49 4.13
CA VAL A 151 -5.60 7.77 4.31
C VAL A 151 -5.31 8.71 3.13
N ARG A 152 -4.03 8.95 2.83
CA ARG A 152 -3.61 9.81 1.70
C ARG A 152 -4.06 9.28 0.34
N LEU A 153 -4.10 7.95 0.18
CA LEU A 153 -4.60 7.29 -1.02
C LEU A 153 -6.13 7.44 -1.16
N GLY A 154 -6.86 7.49 -0.04
CA GLY A 154 -8.29 7.81 0.00
C GLY A 154 -8.57 9.23 -0.46
N ASP A 155 -7.83 10.22 0.04
CA ASP A 155 -7.92 11.60 -0.43
C ASP A 155 -7.66 11.70 -1.94
N LYS A 156 -6.61 11.03 -2.43
CA LYS A 156 -6.26 11.01 -3.86
C LYS A 156 -7.29 10.28 -4.72
N ALA A 157 -7.91 9.20 -4.22
CA ALA A 157 -8.99 8.49 -4.89
C ALA A 157 -10.26 9.35 -4.99
N ASN A 158 -10.60 10.09 -3.95
CA ASN A 158 -11.74 11.03 -3.94
C ASN A 158 -11.53 12.20 -4.92
N GLU A 159 -10.35 12.84 -4.92
CA GLU A 159 -9.98 13.89 -5.87
C GLU A 159 -10.06 13.38 -7.33
N ALA A 160 -9.55 12.17 -7.59
CA ALA A 160 -9.60 11.55 -8.91
C ALA A 160 -11.02 11.11 -9.31
N LEU A 161 -11.90 10.78 -8.35
CA LEU A 161 -13.29 10.44 -8.57
C LEU A 161 -14.11 11.70 -8.93
N GLU A 162 -13.94 12.79 -8.18
CA GLU A 162 -14.60 14.08 -8.42
C GLU A 162 -14.26 14.62 -9.81
N ALA A 163 -12.97 14.79 -10.11
CA ALA A 163 -12.51 15.35 -11.39
C ALA A 163 -12.95 14.52 -12.62
N LYS A 164 -12.98 13.19 -12.51
CA LYS A 164 -13.46 12.31 -13.59
C LYS A 164 -14.98 12.27 -13.70
N THR A 165 -15.70 12.36 -12.58
CA THR A 165 -17.17 12.44 -12.59
C THR A 165 -17.64 13.74 -13.25
N ASP A 166 -16.94 14.86 -12.99
CA ASP A 166 -17.19 16.13 -13.68
C ASP A 166 -16.92 16.03 -15.19
N GLU A 167 -15.83 15.38 -15.62
CA GLU A 167 -15.52 15.18 -17.03
C GLU A 167 -16.59 14.33 -17.75
N ILE A 168 -17.08 13.27 -17.11
CA ILE A 168 -18.17 12.41 -17.62
C ILE A 168 -19.49 13.19 -17.66
N THR A 169 -19.81 13.94 -16.61
CA THR A 169 -21.03 14.77 -16.52
C THR A 169 -21.05 15.87 -17.58
N ALA A 170 -19.92 16.54 -17.83
CA ALA A 170 -19.81 17.57 -18.85
C ALA A 170 -19.99 17.03 -20.29
N LYS A 171 -19.61 15.77 -20.54
CA LYS A 171 -19.90 15.07 -21.80
C LYS A 171 -21.38 14.71 -21.91
N PHE A 172 -21.94 14.11 -20.85
CA PHE A 172 -23.35 13.71 -20.78
C PHE A 172 -24.29 14.89 -21.01
N GLU A 173 -24.16 15.99 -20.25
CA GLU A 173 -25.05 17.16 -20.40
C GLU A 173 -24.98 17.78 -21.80
N LYS A 174 -23.80 17.78 -22.43
CA LYS A 174 -23.62 18.27 -23.81
C LYS A 174 -24.33 17.40 -24.84
N GLU A 175 -24.35 16.08 -24.67
CA GLU A 175 -25.06 15.17 -25.57
C GLU A 175 -26.56 15.15 -25.27
N LYS A 176 -26.96 15.14 -24.00
CA LYS A 176 -28.35 15.23 -23.54
C LYS A 176 -29.02 16.51 -24.07
N ALA A 177 -28.44 17.69 -23.88
CA ALA A 177 -29.02 18.94 -24.38
C ALA A 177 -29.21 18.95 -25.91
N ARG A 178 -28.33 18.25 -26.64
CA ARG A 178 -28.47 18.03 -28.09
C ARG A 178 -29.63 17.07 -28.42
N LEU A 179 -29.89 16.06 -27.60
CA LEU A 179 -31.04 15.17 -27.76
C LEU A 179 -32.36 15.86 -27.38
N GLU A 180 -32.38 16.62 -26.29
CA GLU A 180 -33.55 17.39 -25.84
C GLU A 180 -33.98 18.43 -26.91
N ASP A 181 -33.03 19.12 -27.55
CA ASP A 181 -33.28 20.01 -28.69
C ASP A 181 -33.83 19.26 -29.93
N LYS A 182 -33.33 18.05 -30.25
CA LYS A 182 -33.94 17.20 -31.29
C LYS A 182 -35.37 16.80 -30.92
N ILE A 183 -35.60 16.36 -29.67
CA ILE A 183 -36.89 15.88 -29.16
C ILE A 183 -37.93 16.98 -29.23
N LEU A 184 -37.61 18.20 -28.75
CA LEU A 184 -38.50 19.37 -28.80
C LEU A 184 -38.95 19.69 -30.23
N ARG A 185 -38.02 19.71 -31.19
CA ARG A 185 -38.31 19.96 -32.60
C ARG A 185 -39.13 18.83 -33.24
N ALA A 186 -38.91 17.58 -32.81
CA ALA A 186 -39.68 16.42 -33.26
C ALA A 186 -41.11 16.43 -32.70
N SER A 187 -41.31 16.80 -31.43
CA SER A 187 -42.64 16.94 -30.83
C SER A 187 -43.41 18.11 -31.43
N GLU A 188 -42.79 19.28 -31.62
CA GLU A 188 -43.40 20.41 -32.34
C GLU A 188 -43.90 20.00 -33.73
N LYS A 189 -43.11 19.21 -34.46
CA LYS A 189 -43.50 18.71 -35.78
C LYS A 189 -44.66 17.72 -35.69
N TYR A 190 -44.60 16.77 -34.76
CA TYR A 190 -45.65 15.79 -34.53
C TYR A 190 -46.99 16.44 -34.17
N GLU A 191 -47.00 17.46 -33.31
CA GLU A 191 -48.21 18.20 -32.95
C GLU A 191 -48.81 18.95 -34.15
N LYS A 192 -47.98 19.63 -34.95
CA LYS A 192 -48.41 20.29 -36.20
C LYS A 192 -49.00 19.29 -37.21
N GLU A 193 -48.43 18.10 -37.32
CA GLU A 193 -48.94 17.03 -38.19
C GLU A 193 -50.19 16.33 -37.63
N LYS A 194 -50.46 16.39 -36.33
CA LYS A 194 -51.63 15.75 -35.69
C LYS A 194 -52.84 16.69 -35.54
N GLY A 195 -52.62 17.99 -35.34
CA GLY A 195 -53.66 19.00 -35.10
C GLY A 195 -54.19 19.02 -33.65
N ASP A 196 -55.06 20.00 -33.35
CA ASP A 196 -55.48 20.47 -32.01
C ASP A 196 -56.06 19.43 -31.01
N VAL A 197 -56.14 18.16 -31.38
CA VAL A 197 -56.93 17.13 -30.66
C VAL A 197 -56.13 16.40 -29.56
N LEU A 198 -54.83 16.68 -29.36
CA LEU A 198 -53.99 15.89 -28.44
C LEU A 198 -52.92 16.62 -27.61
N SER A 199 -53.15 17.88 -27.26
CA SER A 199 -52.28 18.78 -26.47
C SER A 199 -52.06 18.41 -24.98
N ARG A 200 -51.91 17.11 -24.67
CA ARG A 200 -51.71 16.59 -23.30
C ARG A 200 -50.74 15.40 -23.20
N GLY A 201 -50.07 15.04 -24.30
CA GLY A 201 -49.18 13.87 -24.34
C GLY A 201 -47.69 14.17 -24.18
N VAL A 202 -47.23 15.34 -24.62
CA VAL A 202 -45.80 15.63 -24.80
C VAL A 202 -45.08 15.96 -23.49
N ASP A 203 -45.70 16.75 -22.60
CA ASP A 203 -45.10 17.21 -21.34
C ASP A 203 -44.63 16.06 -20.42
N ALA A 204 -45.29 14.91 -20.51
CA ALA A 204 -44.96 13.73 -19.70
C ALA A 204 -43.62 13.10 -20.10
N ALA A 205 -43.26 13.12 -21.39
CA ALA A 205 -42.03 12.52 -21.89
C ALA A 205 -40.80 13.42 -21.65
N LEU A 206 -40.99 14.75 -21.71
CA LEU A 206 -39.92 15.73 -21.47
C LEU A 206 -39.40 15.74 -20.02
N ASN A 207 -40.15 15.18 -19.06
CA ASN A 207 -39.78 15.17 -17.65
C ASN A 207 -38.90 13.98 -17.20
N ILE A 208 -38.58 13.03 -18.10
CA ILE A 208 -37.83 11.81 -17.73
C ILE A 208 -36.35 12.09 -17.44
N GLY A 209 -35.72 13.07 -18.11
CA GLY A 209 -34.29 13.39 -17.99
C GLY A 209 -33.86 14.18 -16.74
N GLY A 210 -34.80 14.58 -15.87
CA GLY A 210 -34.52 15.58 -14.82
C GLY A 210 -33.97 15.04 -13.49
N ALA A 211 -34.19 13.76 -13.15
CA ALA A 211 -34.02 13.27 -11.78
C ALA A 211 -32.62 12.72 -11.42
N ILE A 212 -31.83 12.31 -12.42
CA ILE A 212 -30.74 11.33 -12.23
C ILE A 212 -29.45 11.98 -11.72
N LEU A 213 -29.09 13.16 -12.23
CA LEU A 213 -27.91 13.93 -11.80
C LEU A 213 -27.89 14.19 -10.28
N GLY A 214 -29.05 14.53 -9.72
CA GLY A 214 -29.20 14.90 -8.31
C GLY A 214 -28.96 13.75 -7.32
N ALA A 215 -29.11 12.50 -7.76
CA ALA A 215 -28.83 11.31 -6.96
C ALA A 215 -27.34 10.93 -7.01
N PHE A 216 -26.68 11.11 -8.16
CA PHE A 216 -25.30 10.67 -8.38
C PHE A 216 -24.23 11.67 -7.90
N LEU A 217 -24.49 12.98 -7.97
CA LEU A 217 -23.52 14.05 -7.66
C LEU A 217 -23.49 14.49 -6.18
N GLY A 218 -23.97 13.64 -5.26
CA GLY A 218 -23.76 13.77 -3.81
C GLY A 218 -24.43 14.96 -3.07
N ARG A 219 -24.92 15.99 -3.77
CA ARG A 219 -25.38 17.26 -3.17
C ARG A 219 -26.89 17.32 -2.84
N SER A 220 -27.47 16.25 -2.29
CA SER A 220 -28.68 16.39 -1.46
C SER A 220 -28.92 15.21 -0.51
N ARG A 221 -29.28 15.50 0.75
CA ARG A 221 -29.87 14.52 1.67
C ARG A 221 -31.38 14.46 1.45
N SER A 222 -31.84 13.70 0.46
CA SER A 222 -33.25 13.30 0.37
C SER A 222 -33.43 11.96 -0.35
N VAL A 223 -33.23 10.86 0.37
CA VAL A 223 -33.70 9.54 -0.06
C VAL A 223 -35.20 9.48 0.20
N SER A 224 -35.99 10.04 -0.72
CA SER A 224 -37.45 10.07 -0.62
C SER A 224 -38.09 10.00 -2.01
N ASN A 225 -38.86 8.94 -2.24
CA ASN A 225 -39.78 8.79 -3.37
C ASN A 225 -39.21 8.66 -4.80
N ILE A 226 -38.13 7.89 -5.01
CA ILE A 226 -37.98 7.16 -6.29
C ILE A 226 -38.92 5.93 -6.27
N SER A 227 -40.22 6.20 -6.30
CA SER A 227 -41.27 5.19 -6.43
C SER A 227 -42.56 5.85 -6.93
N LYS A 228 -43.24 5.21 -7.90
CA LYS A 228 -44.46 5.67 -8.62
C LYS A 228 -44.23 6.68 -9.77
N ALA A 229 -43.64 6.20 -10.87
CA ALA A 229 -43.88 6.73 -12.22
C ALA A 229 -44.27 5.63 -13.25
N ILE A 230 -44.52 4.40 -12.80
CA ILE A 230 -44.91 3.26 -13.66
C ILE A 230 -46.43 3.05 -13.60
N SER A 231 -47.19 3.83 -14.39
CA SER A 231 -48.56 3.55 -14.88
C SER A 231 -49.07 4.76 -15.69
N GLY A 232 -49.12 4.68 -17.02
CA GLY A 232 -49.55 5.84 -17.83
C GLY A 232 -49.83 5.68 -19.33
N ALA A 233 -49.52 4.55 -19.98
CA ALA A 233 -49.69 4.43 -21.44
C ALA A 233 -50.01 3.00 -21.94
N LYS A 234 -51.25 2.52 -21.70
CA LYS A 234 -51.79 1.30 -22.35
C LYS A 234 -53.20 1.51 -22.93
N SER A 235 -53.37 2.56 -23.72
CA SER A 235 -54.68 2.90 -24.32
C SER A 235 -54.60 3.80 -25.57
N ALA A 236 -54.23 3.24 -26.73
CA ALA A 236 -54.36 3.92 -28.04
C ALA A 236 -54.39 2.96 -29.25
N HIS A 237 -55.02 1.78 -29.15
CA HIS A 237 -55.18 0.92 -30.32
C HIS A 237 -56.35 1.41 -31.19
N LYS A 238 -56.16 1.42 -32.52
CA LYS A 238 -57.20 1.61 -33.56
C LYS A 238 -57.78 3.04 -33.75
N ILE A 239 -57.01 3.88 -34.43
CA ILE A 239 -57.50 4.65 -35.59
C ILE A 239 -56.57 4.31 -36.77
N LEU A 240 -57.10 4.21 -37.99
CA LEU A 240 -56.36 3.78 -39.18
C LEU A 240 -56.67 4.67 -40.39
N ASN A 241 -55.72 4.69 -41.35
CA ASN A 241 -55.82 5.17 -42.73
C ASN A 241 -55.74 6.68 -43.05
N GLU A 242 -55.41 7.57 -42.11
CA GLU A 242 -55.00 8.95 -42.46
C GLU A 242 -53.68 9.38 -41.80
N ARG A 243 -52.91 10.22 -42.51
CA ARG A 243 -51.60 10.81 -42.14
C ARG A 243 -50.45 9.81 -41.86
N SER A 244 -49.86 9.25 -42.93
CA SER A 244 -48.60 8.48 -42.83
C SER A 244 -47.43 9.31 -42.28
N GLU A 245 -47.47 10.63 -42.44
CA GLU A 245 -46.44 11.57 -41.98
C GLU A 245 -46.40 11.62 -40.45
N ALA A 246 -47.57 11.81 -39.81
CA ALA A 246 -47.69 11.83 -38.36
C ALA A 246 -47.15 10.54 -37.69
N LYS A 247 -47.34 9.38 -38.32
CA LYS A 247 -46.74 8.11 -37.84
C LYS A 247 -45.20 8.11 -37.97
N ASN A 248 -44.65 8.69 -39.02
CA ASN A 248 -43.20 8.81 -39.19
C ASN A 248 -42.61 9.81 -38.18
N ALA A 249 -43.33 10.89 -37.86
CA ALA A 249 -42.96 11.81 -36.78
C ALA A 249 -43.03 11.14 -35.40
N GLU A 250 -44.06 10.32 -35.12
CA GLU A 250 -44.18 9.53 -33.88
C GLU A 250 -43.01 8.56 -33.70
N ASN A 251 -42.69 7.77 -34.74
CA ASN A 251 -41.54 6.87 -34.74
C ASN A 251 -40.20 7.64 -34.52
N SER A 252 -40.08 8.83 -35.11
CA SER A 252 -38.88 9.67 -34.97
C SER A 252 -38.74 10.20 -33.54
N LEU A 253 -39.85 10.58 -32.90
CA LEU A 253 -39.87 11.05 -31.51
C LEU A 253 -39.52 9.91 -30.53
N SER A 254 -40.08 8.70 -30.74
CA SER A 254 -39.74 7.50 -29.95
C SER A 254 -38.24 7.18 -30.03
N ALA A 255 -37.68 7.11 -31.25
CA ALA A 255 -36.27 6.80 -31.45
C ALA A 255 -35.32 7.80 -30.77
N LEU A 256 -35.71 9.07 -30.66
CA LEU A 256 -34.93 10.10 -29.95
C LEU A 256 -35.05 9.99 -28.42
N GLN A 257 -36.21 9.58 -27.91
CA GLN A 257 -36.42 9.29 -26.50
C GLN A 257 -35.64 8.04 -26.07
N GLU A 258 -35.61 7.01 -26.91
CA GLU A 258 -34.76 5.81 -26.78
C GLU A 258 -33.25 6.17 -26.83
N GLU A 259 -32.83 7.07 -27.73
CA GLU A 259 -31.44 7.59 -27.78
C GLU A 259 -31.05 8.27 -26.46
N LEU A 260 -31.97 9.04 -25.84
CA LEU A 260 -31.76 9.71 -24.57
C LEU A 260 -31.76 8.75 -23.37
N GLU A 261 -32.63 7.74 -23.36
CA GLU A 261 -32.62 6.70 -22.31
C GLU A 261 -31.31 5.91 -22.35
N VAL A 262 -30.87 5.49 -23.54
CA VAL A 262 -29.60 4.76 -23.72
C VAL A 262 -28.38 5.62 -23.36
N LEU A 263 -28.39 6.92 -23.66
CA LEU A 263 -27.35 7.84 -23.20
C LEU A 263 -27.29 7.92 -21.66
N THR A 264 -28.46 7.95 -21.03
CA THR A 264 -28.61 8.05 -19.56
C THR A 264 -28.14 6.78 -18.86
N GLN A 265 -28.55 5.60 -19.33
CA GLN A 265 -28.10 4.31 -18.80
C GLN A 265 -26.58 4.13 -18.92
N LYS A 266 -25.95 4.65 -19.99
CA LYS A 266 -24.48 4.66 -20.13
C LYS A 266 -23.81 5.57 -19.11
N PHE A 267 -24.33 6.78 -18.89
CA PHE A 267 -23.81 7.70 -17.89
C PHE A 267 -23.82 7.10 -16.47
N GLU A 268 -24.94 6.49 -16.07
CA GLU A 268 -25.05 5.78 -14.78
C GLU A 268 -24.01 4.65 -14.67
N ALA A 269 -23.88 3.82 -15.72
CA ALA A 269 -22.93 2.71 -15.75
C ALA A 269 -21.46 3.16 -15.74
N GLU A 270 -21.11 4.23 -16.46
CA GLU A 270 -19.75 4.80 -16.46
C GLU A 270 -19.38 5.38 -15.09
N VAL A 271 -20.30 6.11 -14.43
CA VAL A 271 -20.05 6.69 -13.11
C VAL A 271 -19.97 5.62 -12.03
N ASP A 272 -20.80 4.57 -12.06
CA ASP A 272 -20.70 3.47 -11.09
C ASP A 272 -19.49 2.56 -11.34
N ALA A 273 -19.09 2.33 -12.59
CA ALA A 273 -17.81 1.66 -12.90
C ALA A 273 -16.61 2.48 -12.40
N LEU A 274 -16.63 3.80 -12.56
CA LEU A 274 -15.62 4.70 -12.03
C LEU A 274 -15.54 4.62 -10.48
N LYS A 275 -16.67 4.74 -9.77
CA LYS A 275 -16.72 4.58 -8.30
C LYS A 275 -16.17 3.23 -7.85
N GLN A 276 -16.54 2.13 -8.52
CA GLN A 276 -16.02 0.80 -8.20
C GLN A 276 -14.51 0.69 -8.44
N SER A 277 -13.98 1.33 -9.48
CA SER A 277 -12.54 1.33 -9.79
C SER A 277 -11.68 2.12 -8.78
N LEU A 278 -12.30 3.04 -8.02
CA LEU A 278 -11.63 3.92 -7.05
C LEU A 278 -11.99 3.61 -5.58
N ASP A 279 -12.80 2.58 -5.29
CA ASP A 279 -12.97 2.09 -3.91
C ASP A 279 -11.62 1.57 -3.38
N LEU A 280 -11.18 2.07 -2.23
CA LEU A 280 -9.94 1.66 -1.55
C LEU A 280 -9.82 0.14 -1.33
N LYS A 281 -10.94 -0.59 -1.28
CA LYS A 281 -10.96 -2.06 -1.20
C LYS A 281 -10.48 -2.75 -2.47
N ASN A 282 -10.64 -2.09 -3.62
CA ASN A 282 -10.29 -2.61 -4.94
C ASN A 282 -8.91 -2.12 -5.42
N ILE A 283 -8.42 -1.02 -4.87
CA ILE A 283 -7.09 -0.49 -5.18
C ILE A 283 -6.02 -1.46 -4.67
N LYS A 284 -5.23 -2.01 -5.60
CA LYS A 284 -4.05 -2.83 -5.29
C LYS A 284 -2.90 -1.92 -4.89
N LEU A 285 -2.21 -2.27 -3.80
CA LEU A 285 -0.93 -1.68 -3.43
C LEU A 285 0.19 -2.47 -4.11
N GLU A 286 1.10 -1.75 -4.76
CA GLU A 286 2.37 -2.28 -5.24
C GLU A 286 3.50 -1.89 -4.28
N THR A 287 4.45 -2.80 -4.04
CA THR A 287 5.66 -2.48 -3.28
C THR A 287 6.77 -2.11 -4.25
N LYS A 288 7.29 -0.88 -4.11
CA LYS A 288 8.47 -0.41 -4.82
C LYS A 288 9.69 -0.54 -3.90
N GLU A 289 10.64 -1.35 -4.30
CA GLU A 289 11.95 -1.48 -3.63
C GLU A 289 12.95 -0.47 -4.20
N ILE A 290 13.77 0.13 -3.33
CA ILE A 290 14.95 0.93 -3.70
C ILE A 290 16.16 0.40 -2.95
N SER A 291 17.18 -0.08 -3.66
CA SER A 291 18.47 -0.49 -3.05
C SER A 291 19.46 0.68 -3.00
N PRO A 292 20.35 0.75 -1.99
CA PRO A 292 21.40 1.76 -1.92
C PRO A 292 22.53 1.39 -2.91
N LYS A 293 23.26 2.38 -3.43
CA LYS A 293 24.47 2.10 -4.23
C LYS A 293 25.65 1.90 -3.29
N LYS A 294 26.71 1.21 -3.74
CA LYS A 294 27.95 1.03 -2.94
C LYS A 294 28.61 2.36 -2.53
N THR A 295 28.38 3.44 -3.28
CA THR A 295 28.79 4.81 -2.98
C THR A 295 27.90 5.54 -1.98
N ASP A 296 26.65 5.12 -1.86
CA ASP A 296 25.62 5.70 -0.99
C ASP A 296 25.51 4.95 0.37
N ILE A 297 26.43 4.01 0.63
CA ILE A 297 26.67 3.38 1.94
C ILE A 297 27.95 4.00 2.52
N TYR A 298 27.89 4.55 3.73
CA TYR A 298 28.98 5.28 4.37
C TYR A 298 28.87 5.30 5.91
N ASP A 299 29.86 5.91 6.58
CA ASP A 299 30.02 5.93 8.04
C ASP A 299 30.04 4.52 8.69
N GLU A 300 30.50 3.50 7.96
CA GLU A 300 30.47 2.12 8.43
C GLU A 300 31.44 1.89 9.59
N LYS A 301 30.94 1.22 10.64
CA LYS A 301 31.70 0.90 11.86
C LYS A 301 31.35 -0.51 12.31
N ILE A 302 32.35 -1.24 12.79
CA ILE A 302 32.15 -2.49 13.54
C ILE A 302 32.99 -2.43 14.81
N SER A 303 32.36 -2.77 15.94
CA SER A 303 33.01 -2.98 17.23
C SER A 303 32.75 -4.39 17.73
N LEU A 304 33.69 -4.95 18.49
CA LEU A 304 33.44 -6.14 19.30
C LEU A 304 32.59 -5.71 20.50
N LEU A 305 31.38 -6.23 20.60
CA LEU A 305 30.46 -5.94 21.70
C LEU A 305 30.41 -7.12 22.67
N TRP A 306 30.68 -6.84 23.94
CA TRP A 306 30.47 -7.75 25.05
C TRP A 306 29.12 -7.47 25.69
N LYS A 307 28.17 -8.41 25.63
CA LYS A 307 26.80 -8.21 26.10
C LYS A 307 26.29 -9.38 26.94
N SER A 308 25.63 -9.06 28.06
CA SER A 308 24.74 -9.97 28.81
C SER A 308 23.35 -10.04 28.16
#